data_AF-A0A259I371-F1
#
_entry.id   AF-A0A259I371-F1
#
_cell.length_a   1.000
_cell.length_b   1.000
_cell.length_c   1.000
_cell.angle_alpha   90.00
_cell.angle_beta   90.00
_cell.angle_gamma   90.00
#
_symmetry.space_group_name_H-M   'P 1'
#
loop_
_entity.id
_entity.type
_entity.pdbx_description
1 polymer ?
#
loop_
_entity_poly.entity_id
_entity_poly.type
_entity_poly.pdbx_seq_one_letter_code
_entity_poly.pdbx_strand_id
1 'polypeptide(L)' 'DEEMREAVVAAITDLPERLQVIIQLYFVEELNLAEIAEVLGVSIPRVHQLKAQALDKLRAGLGEGYDIL' A
#
# COMPACT_ATOMS: atom_id res chain seq x y z
N ASP A 1 5.62 10.46 -16.21
CA ASP A 1 6.11 11.76 -15.71
C ASP A 1 6.86 11.59 -14.41
N GLU A 2 8.02 12.23 -14.28
CA GLU A 2 8.83 12.21 -13.05
C GLU A 2 8.04 12.79 -11.87
N GLU A 3 7.25 13.84 -12.11
CA GLU A 3 6.39 14.48 -11.10
C GLU A 3 5.35 13.51 -10.50
N MET A 4 4.74 12.66 -11.33
CA MET A 4 3.86 11.58 -10.86
C MET A 4 4.62 10.58 -9.99
N ARG A 5 5.85 10.22 -10.39
CA ARG A 5 6.68 9.29 -9.63
C ARG A 5 7.04 9.84 -8.26
N GLU A 6 7.44 11.10 -8.19
CA GLU A 6 7.75 11.82 -6.96
C GLU A 6 6.51 11.94 -6.06
N ALA A 7 5.34 12.25 -6.62
CA ALA A 7 4.09 12.31 -5.87
C ALA A 7 3.72 10.95 -5.26
N VAL A 8 3.86 9.85 -6.02
CA VAL A 8 3.62 8.48 -5.53
C VAL A 8 4.59 8.11 -4.41
N VAL A 9 5.88 8.42 -4.59
CA VAL A 9 6.89 8.17 -3.55
C VAL A 9 6.56 8.94 -2.28
N ALA A 10 6.23 10.23 -2.38
CA ALA A 10 5.84 11.07 -1.25
C ALA A 10 4.59 10.51 -0.54
N ALA A 11 3.57 10.11 -1.29
CA ALA A 11 2.34 9.53 -0.76
C ALA A 11 2.60 8.20 -0.02
N ILE A 12 3.50 7.36 -0.54
CA ILE A 12 3.91 6.11 0.13
C ILE A 12 4.67 6.43 1.42
N THR A 13 5.60 7.39 1.41
CA THR A 13 6.37 7.75 2.61
C THR A 13 5.52 8.34 3.74
N ASP A 14 4.38 8.96 3.41
CA ASP A 14 3.41 9.50 4.38
C ASP A 14 2.48 8.44 4.99
N LEU A 15 2.49 7.20 4.47
CA LEU A 15 1.73 6.12 5.07
C LEU A 15 2.30 5.78 6.46
N PRO A 16 1.46 5.35 7.42
CA PRO A 16 1.94 4.65 8.60
C PRO A 16 2.85 3.48 8.22
N GLU A 17 3.92 3.25 8.98
CA GLU A 17 4.94 2.22 8.71
C GLU A 17 4.33 0.84 8.40
N ARG A 18 3.30 0.45 9.15
CA ARG A 18 2.58 -0.82 8.92
C ARG A 18 1.94 -0.91 7.54
N LEU A 19 1.47 0.20 6.98
CA LEU A 19 0.85 0.25 5.66
C LEU A 19 1.92 0.33 4.55
N GLN A 20 3.04 1.02 4.78
CA GLN A 20 4.19 1.00 3.88
C GLN A 20 4.67 -0.43 3.64
N VAL A 21 4.81 -1.22 4.71
CA VAL A 21 5.21 -2.63 4.63
C VAL A 21 4.22 -3.45 3.79
N ILE A 22 2.92 -3.20 3.94
CA ILE A 22 1.89 -3.91 3.15
C ILE A 22 2.02 -3.59 1.65
N ILE A 23 2.27 -2.31 1.31
CA ILE A 23 2.48 -1.88 -0.07
C ILE A 23 3.76 -2.47 -0.64
N GLN A 24 4.86 -2.45 0.12
CA GLN A 24 6.14 -3.06 -0.28
C GLN A 24 5.96 -4.55 -0.60
N LEU A 25 5.42 -5.32 0.35
CA LEU A 25 5.27 -6.77 0.17
C LEU A 25 4.32 -7.12 -0.98
N TYR A 26 3.26 -6.34 -1.19
CA TYR A 26 2.26 -6.64 -2.22
C TYR A 26 2.68 -6.20 -3.62
N PHE A 27 3.22 -4.99 -3.77
CA PHE A 27 3.51 -4.38 -5.08
C PHE A 27 4.96 -4.51 -5.53
N VAL A 28 5.90 -4.64 -4.60
CA VAL A 28 7.33 -4.74 -4.93
C VAL A 28 7.80 -6.18 -4.83
N GLU A 29 7.47 -6.86 -3.74
CA GLU A 29 7.84 -8.28 -3.55
C GLU A 29 6.83 -9.25 -4.18
N GLU A 30 5.74 -8.74 -4.77
CA GLU A 30 4.70 -9.49 -5.47
C GLU A 30 4.04 -10.62 -4.64
N LEU A 31 4.08 -10.51 -3.30
CA LEU A 31 3.47 -11.50 -2.41
C LEU A 31 1.94 -11.44 -2.44
N ASN A 32 1.32 -12.60 -2.36
CA ASN A 32 -0.13 -12.71 -2.20
C ASN A 32 -0.55 -12.51 -0.73
N LEU A 33 -1.86 -12.35 -0.49
CA LEU A 33 -2.39 -12.04 0.86
C LEU A 33 -2.08 -13.13 1.90
N ALA A 34 -1.96 -14.40 1.49
CA ALA A 34 -1.63 -15.50 2.39
C ALA A 34 -0.15 -15.46 2.80
N GLU A 35 0.75 -15.24 1.85
CA GLU A 35 2.19 -15.09 2.10
C GLU A 35 2.48 -13.88 3.00
N ILE A 36 1.81 -12.75 2.75
CA ILE A 36 1.93 -11.56 3.60
C ILE A 36 1.40 -11.84 5.02
N ALA A 37 0.30 -12.59 5.14
CA ALA A 37 -0.27 -12.94 6.44
C ALA A 37 0.70 -13.80 7.26
N GLU A 38 1.38 -14.74 6.61
CA GLU A 38 2.43 -15.56 7.22
C GLU A 38 3.64 -14.71 7.63
N VAL A 39 4.17 -13.87 6.73
CA VAL A 39 5.31 -12.98 6.99
C VAL A 39 5.03 -12.03 8.16
N LEU A 40 3.82 -11.49 8.26
CA LEU A 40 3.46 -10.50 9.27
C LEU A 40 2.88 -11.10 10.56
N GLY A 41 2.68 -12.42 10.62
CA GLY A 41 2.10 -13.11 11.77
C GLY A 41 0.67 -12.66 12.09
N VAL A 42 -0.15 -12.40 11.07
CA VAL A 42 -1.55 -11.93 11.21
C VAL A 42 -2.49 -12.76 10.34
N SER A 43 -3.80 -12.53 10.45
CA SER A 43 -4.79 -13.21 9.62
C SER A 43 -4.89 -12.61 8.21
N ILE A 44 -5.27 -13.40 7.21
CA ILE A 44 -5.52 -12.94 5.84
C ILE A 44 -6.54 -11.78 5.79
N PRO A 45 -7.68 -11.82 6.54
CA PRO A 45 -8.60 -10.68 6.58
C PRO A 45 -7.94 -9.40 7.11
N ARG A 46 -7.00 -9.51 8.06
CA ARG A 46 -6.25 -8.35 8.57
C ARG A 46 -5.35 -7.76 7.49
N VAL A 47 -4.67 -8.59 6.70
CA VAL A 47 -3.86 -8.11 5.56
C VAL A 47 -4.74 -7.41 4.52
N HIS A 48 -5.89 -8.00 4.17
CA HIS A 48 -6.84 -7.39 3.24
C HIS A 48 -7.29 -6.00 3.72
N GLN A 49 -7.64 -5.86 4.99
CA GLN A 49 -8.03 -4.57 5.59
C GLN A 49 -6.90 -3.55 5.56
N LEU A 50 -5.67 -3.95 5.91
CA LEU A 50 -4.51 -3.06 5.87
C LEU A 50 -4.21 -2.61 4.43
N LYS A 51 -4.31 -3.52 3.45
CA LYS A 51 -4.16 -3.19 2.04
C LYS A 51 -5.20 -2.14 1.60
N ALA A 52 -6.47 -2.34 1.94
CA ALA A 52 -7.52 -1.37 1.62
C ALA A 52 -7.24 0.01 2.25
N GLN A 53 -6.86 0.04 3.54
CA GLN A 53 -6.50 1.29 4.23
C GLN A 53 -5.29 1.99 3.60
N ALA A 54 -4.31 1.24 3.11
CA ALA A 54 -3.16 1.80 2.43
C ALA A 54 -3.58 2.45 1.10
N LEU A 55 -4.40 1.76 0.30
CA LEU A 55 -4.92 2.29 -0.96
C LEU A 55 -5.79 3.54 -0.75
N ASP A 56 -6.66 3.56 0.26
CA ASP A 56 -7.49 4.72 0.58
C ASP A 56 -6.63 5.94 0.95
N LYS A 57 -5.56 5.74 1.72
CA LYS A 57 -4.62 6.81 2.07
C LYS A 57 -3.81 7.30 0.87
N LEU A 58 -3.35 6.40 0.01
CA LEU A 58 -2.66 6.79 -1.22
C LEU A 58 -3.56 7.61 -2.14
N ARG A 59 -4.83 7.20 -2.29
CA ARG A 59 -5.85 7.95 -3.06
C ARG A 59 -6.06 9.34 -2.48
N ALA A 60 -6.17 9.46 -1.16
CA ALA A 60 -6.31 10.76 -0.49
C ALA A 60 -5.06 11.65 -0.64
N GLY A 61 -3.86 11.07 -0.63
CA GLY A 61 -2.60 11.80 -0.79
C GLY A 61 -2.33 12.26 -2.22
N LEU A 62 -2.76 11.49 -3.22
CA LEU A 62 -2.59 11.83 -4.63
C LEU A 62 -3.72 12.69 -5.17
N GLY A 63 -4.95 12.56 -4.64
CA GLY A 63 -6.14 13.31 -5.05
C GLY A 63 -7.09 12.53 -5.96
N GLU A 64 -8.29 13.04 -6.18
CA GLU A 64 -9.41 12.34 -6.87
C GLU A 64 -9.17 12.00 -8.35
N GLY A 65 -8.05 12.44 -8.94
CA GLY A 65 -7.68 12.18 -10.34
C GLY A 65 -6.82 10.94 -10.58
N TYR A 66 -6.44 10.21 -9.53
CA TYR A 66 -5.56 9.05 -9.64
C TYR A 66 -6.35 7.76 -9.42
N ASP A 67 -6.62 7.03 -10.51
CA ASP A 67 -7.11 5.65 -10.46
C ASP A 67 -5.99 4.76 -9.92
N ILE A 68 -5.90 4.67 -8.60
CA ILE A 68 -5.06 3.66 -7.95
C ILE A 68 -5.82 2.33 -8.04
N LEU A 69 -5.66 1.69 -9.21
CA LEU A 69 -6.13 0.37 -9.65
C LEU A 69 -7.65 0.15 -9.73
#